data_AF-A0A8T6K0N4-F1
#
_entry.id   AF-A0A8T6K0N4-F1
#
_cell.length_a   1.000
_cell.length_b   1.000
_cell.length_c   1.000
_cell.angle_alpha   90.00
_cell.angle_beta   90.00
_cell.angle_gamma   90.00
#
_symmetry.space_group_name_H-M   'P 1'
#
loop_
_entity.id
_entity.type
_entity.pdbx_description
1 polymer ?
#
loop_
_entity_poly.entity_id
_entity_poly.type
_entity_poly.pdbx_seq_one_letter_code
_entity_poly.pdbx_strand_id
1 'polypeptide(L)' 'MNSIAAQGRGDTVIRGATLINEGMSSEQDVLIRGERIEQIGGSLRPRGAVTEIEAGGKWLLPGLIDDQVHFR' A
#
# COMPACT_ATOMS: atom_id res chain seq x y z
N MET A 1 -19.66 28.12 2.38
CA MET A 1 -19.86 26.66 2.46
C MET A 1 -19.54 26.08 1.09
N ASN A 2 -18.29 25.65 0.89
CA ASN A 2 -17.87 24.68 -0.12
C ASN A 2 -16.36 24.52 0.09
N SER A 3 -16.00 23.57 0.95
CA SER A 3 -14.64 23.04 0.98
C SER A 3 -14.53 22.15 -0.25
N ILE A 4 -13.84 22.65 -1.27
CA ILE A 4 -13.24 21.83 -2.31
C ILE A 4 -12.34 20.81 -1.59
N ALA A 5 -12.90 19.64 -1.27
CA ALA A 5 -12.09 18.49 -0.96
C ALA A 5 -11.19 18.30 -2.17
N ALA A 6 -9.90 18.60 -1.99
CA ALA A 6 -8.88 18.06 -2.86
C ALA A 6 -9.26 16.59 -3.08
N GLN A 7 -9.35 16.17 -4.34
CA GLN A 7 -9.52 14.76 -4.69
C GLN A 7 -8.24 14.04 -4.22
N GLY A 8 -8.15 13.82 -2.91
CA GLY A 8 -7.05 13.19 -2.22
C GLY A 8 -7.17 11.71 -2.44
N ARG A 9 -6.11 11.11 -2.97
CA ARG A 9 -5.95 9.65 -3.16
C ARG A 9 -6.65 8.87 -2.06
N GLY A 10 -7.61 8.02 -2.45
CA GLY A 10 -8.33 7.19 -1.50
C GLY A 10 -7.38 6.28 -0.74
N ASP A 11 -7.64 6.12 0.56
CA ASP A 11 -6.97 5.12 1.40
C ASP A 11 -7.10 3.73 0.78
N THR A 12 -6.05 2.92 0.88
CA THR A 12 -5.97 1.60 0.23
C THR A 12 -5.46 0.56 1.20
N VAL A 13 -6.09 -0.62 1.22
CA VAL A 13 -5.59 -1.80 1.92
C VAL A 13 -5.25 -2.89 0.91
N ILE A 14 -4.02 -3.39 0.97
CA ILE A 14 -3.57 -4.55 0.20
C ILE A 14 -3.70 -5.75 1.13
N ARG A 15 -4.44 -6.79 0.71
CA ARG A 15 -4.78 -7.95 1.55
C ARG A 15 -4.02 -9.21 1.16
N GLY A 16 -3.53 -9.94 2.17
CA GLY A 16 -2.96 -11.29 2.02
C GLY A 16 -1.72 -11.36 1.13
N ALA A 17 -0.96 -10.27 0.98
CA ALA A 17 0.24 -10.28 0.16
C ALA A 17 1.41 -10.92 0.90
N THR A 18 2.30 -11.60 0.17
CA THR A 18 3.63 -11.92 0.70
C THR A 18 4.49 -10.66 0.68
N LEU A 19 4.56 -9.96 1.82
CA LEU A 19 5.42 -8.81 2.01
C LEU A 19 6.88 -9.23 2.08
N ILE A 20 7.69 -8.65 1.21
CA ILE A 20 9.13 -8.87 1.15
C ILE A 20 9.84 -7.63 1.68
N ASN A 21 10.66 -7.78 2.71
CA ASN A 21 11.49 -6.70 3.24
C ASN A 21 12.80 -7.24 3.80
N GLU A 22 13.93 -6.67 3.38
CA GLU A 22 15.27 -6.97 3.94
C GLU A 22 15.60 -8.48 4.06
N GLY A 23 15.21 -9.27 3.05
CA GLY A 23 15.45 -10.72 3.02
C GLY A 23 14.44 -11.56 3.81
N MET A 24 13.45 -10.94 4.45
CA MET A 24 12.33 -11.62 5.10
C MET A 24 11.09 -11.62 4.22
N SER A 25 10.28 -12.69 4.33
CA SER A 25 8.99 -12.83 3.68
C SER A 25 7.92 -13.18 4.70
N SER A 26 6.78 -12.48 4.68
CA SER A 26 5.63 -12.80 5.54
C SER A 26 4.31 -12.46 4.85
N GLU A 27 3.25 -13.24 5.13
CA GLU A 27 1.91 -12.94 4.64
C GLU A 27 1.26 -11.87 5.53
N GLN A 28 0.93 -10.71 4.95
CA GLN A 28 0.46 -9.54 5.68
C GLN A 28 -0.54 -8.74 4.86
N ASP A 29 -1.37 -7.96 5.54
CA ASP A 29 -2.07 -6.83 4.95
C ASP A 29 -1.26 -5.55 5.15
N VAL A 30 -1.37 -4.61 4.21
CA VAL A 30 -0.71 -3.30 4.27
C VAL A 30 -1.75 -2.21 4.03
N LEU A 31 -1.92 -1.32 5.02
CA LEU A 31 -2.79 -0.16 4.95
C LEU A 31 -1.99 1.08 4.57
N ILE A 32 -2.42 1.74 3.51
CA ILE A 32 -1.84 2.95 2.95
C ILE A 32 -2.86 4.07 3.13
N ARG A 33 -2.43 5.17 3.76
CA ARG A 33 -3.20 6.41 3.87
C ARG A 33 -2.44 7.57 3.27
N GLY A 34 -3.06 8.21 2.28
CA GLY A 34 -2.41 9.25 1.47
C GLY A 34 -1.15 8.72 0.78
N GLU A 35 0.03 9.11 1.26
CA GLU A 35 1.34 8.76 0.69
C GLU A 35 2.21 7.88 1.61
N ARG A 36 1.65 7.42 2.74
CA ARG A 36 2.38 6.66 3.75
C ARG A 36 1.73 5.31 4.00
N ILE A 37 2.58 4.34 4.34
CA ILE A 37 2.14 3.10 4.99
C ILE A 37 1.74 3.47 6.42
N GLU A 38 0.45 3.33 6.75
CA GLU A 38 -0.08 3.60 8.08
C GLU A 38 0.12 2.40 9.00
N GLN A 39 -0.15 1.19 8.50
CA GLN A 39 -0.10 -0.03 9.30
C GLN A 39 0.21 -1.26 8.44
N ILE A 40 0.93 -2.21 9.03
CA ILE A 40 1.20 -3.55 8.49
C ILE A 40 0.76 -4.57 9.54
N GLY A 41 0.05 -5.62 9.14
CA GLY A 41 -0.39 -6.66 10.05
C GLY A 41 -1.31 -7.69 9.41
N GLY A 42 -1.55 -8.81 10.08
CA GLY A 42 -2.54 -9.79 9.63
C GLY A 42 -3.97 -9.33 9.91
N SER A 43 -4.84 -9.39 8.89
CA SER A 43 -6.29 -9.12 9.00
C SER A 43 -6.63 -7.68 9.44
N LEU A 44 -6.12 -6.69 8.72
CA LEU A 44 -6.37 -5.28 9.01
C LEU A 44 -7.84 -4.91 8.77
N ARG A 45 -8.42 -4.18 9.73
CA ARG A 45 -9.77 -3.61 9.68
C ARG A 45 -9.72 -2.09 9.75
N PRO A 46 -9.34 -1.42 8.63
CA PRO A 46 -9.31 0.05 8.59
C PRO A 46 -10.69 0.64 8.86
N ARG A 47 -10.71 1.80 9.52
CA ARG A 47 -11.93 2.59 9.71
C ARG A 47 -12.15 3.48 8.49
N GLY A 48 -13.40 3.59 8.04
CA GLY A 48 -13.77 4.42 6.89
C GLY A 48 -13.78 3.65 5.57
N ALA A 49 -14.08 4.36 4.49
CA ALA A 49 -14.04 3.79 3.15
C ALA A 49 -12.58 3.69 2.67
N VAL A 50 -12.16 2.48 2.32
CA VAL A 50 -10.86 2.21 1.72
C VAL A 50 -11.05 1.40 0.44
N THR A 51 -10.12 1.53 -0.49
CA THR A 51 -10.02 0.62 -1.63
C THR A 51 -9.34 -0.66 -1.17
N GLU A 52 -9.94 -1.81 -1.46
CA GLU A 52 -9.36 -3.11 -1.12
C GLU A 52 -8.73 -3.74 -2.35
N ILE A 53 -7.50 -4.23 -2.20
CA ILE A 53 -6.76 -4.94 -3.23
C ILE A 53 -6.43 -6.33 -2.69
N GLU A 54 -7.07 -7.36 -3.25
CA GLU A 54 -6.75 -8.76 -2.95
C GLU A 54 -5.43 -9.17 -3.62
N ALA A 55 -4.43 -9.47 -2.80
CA ALA A 55 -3.08 -9.83 -3.24
C ALA A 55 -2.60 -11.18 -2.71
N GLY A 56 -3.55 -12.03 -2.28
CA GLY A 56 -3.32 -13.44 -1.96
C GLY A 56 -2.47 -14.16 -3.02
N GLY A 57 -1.37 -14.78 -2.58
CA GLY A 57 -0.43 -15.49 -3.46
C GLY A 57 0.43 -14.60 -4.36
N LYS A 58 0.39 -13.26 -4.19
CA LYS A 58 1.26 -12.30 -4.88
C LYS A 58 2.33 -11.77 -3.93
N TRP A 59 3.37 -11.18 -4.50
CA TRP A 59 4.43 -10.52 -3.73
C TRP A 59 4.20 -9.01 -3.66
N LEU A 60 4.43 -8.44 -2.48
CA LEU A 60 4.45 -7.01 -2.23
C LEU A 60 5.88 -6.59 -1.92
N LEU A 61 6.44 -5.77 -2.81
CA LEU A 61 7.82 -5.32 -2.79
C LEU A 61 7.85 -3.80 -2.57
N PRO A 62 8.91 -3.27 -1.92
CA PRO A 62 9.23 -1.84 -2.01
C PRO A 62 9.32 -1.42 -3.48
N GLY A 63 8.94 -0.17 -3.77
CA GLY A 63 9.10 0.39 -5.11
C GLY A 63 10.56 0.28 -5.56
N LEU A 64 10.77 -0.16 -6.80
CA LEU A 64 12.10 -0.26 -7.37
C LEU A 64 12.67 1.16 -7.55
N ILE A 65 13.89 1.38 -7.06
CA ILE A 65 14.65 2.60 -7.31
C ILE A 65 15.67 2.27 -8.39
N ASP A 66 15.65 3.03 -9.48
CA ASP A 66 16.60 2.92 -10.57
C ASP A 66 17.57 4.10 -10.49
N ASP A 67 18.87 3.82 -10.37
CA ASP A 67 19.93 4.82 -10.23
C ASP A 67 20.57 5.21 -11.58
N GLN A 68 20.22 4.53 -12.66
CA GLN A 68 20.82 4.69 -13.99
C GLN A 68 19.74 4.92 -15.04
N VAL A 69 19.47 6.19 -15.31
CA VAL A 69 18.40 6.59 -16.24
C VAL A 69 18.96 7.47 -17.35
N HIS A 70 18.64 7.11 -18.59
CA HIS A 70 18.84 7.99 -19.74
C HIS A 70 17.47 8.49 -20.20
N PHE A 71 16.97 9.51 -19.50
CA PHE A 71 15.74 10.18 -19.90
C PHE A 71 15.99 11.06 -21.14
N ARG A 72 15.03 11.09 -22.06
CA ARG A 72 15.08 11.87 -23.31
C ARG A 72 14.17 13.09 -23.20
#